data_AF-A0A6I1WVU5-F1
#
_entry.id   AF-A0A6I1WVU5-F1
#
_cell.length_a   1.000
_cell.length_b   1.000
_cell.length_c   1.000
_cell.angle_alpha   90.00
_cell.angle_beta   90.00
_cell.angle_gamma   90.00
#
_symmetry.space_group_name_H-M   'P 1'
#
loop_
_entity.id
_entity.type
_entity.pdbx_description
1 polymer ?
#
loop_
_entity_poly.entity_id
_entity_poly.type
_entity_poly.pdbx_seq_one_letter_code
_entity_poly.pdbx_strand_id
1 'polypeptide(L)'
;MPALGEFWPGQGGHNGGLVAAHGNVAAHYLIIAAKDVGSHEWGERGSESQATSKRDGFANTVTLMEGDHPAAKAATGYTADGHDNFYLPAAAELYHCWLNAPDLFAKDTWYWSSTQRSAHLAFYMYFDGGFQLNFGKNDGLRVRPVRRLFI
;
A
#
# COMPACT_ATOMS: atom_id res chain seq x y z
N MET A 1 10.94 15.59 11.34
CA MET A 1 9.76 15.01 10.69
C MET A 1 8.82 16.16 10.32
N PRO A 2 8.28 16.22 9.10
CA PRO A 2 7.30 17.24 8.69
C PRO A 2 5.88 16.90 9.20
N ALA A 3 4.89 17.78 8.99
CA ALA A 3 3.50 17.51 9.36
C ALA A 3 2.91 16.31 8.57
N LEU A 4 1.76 15.78 9.01
CA LEU A 4 1.06 14.73 8.27
C LEU A 4 0.69 15.23 6.86
N GLY A 5 0.90 14.39 5.84
CA GLY A 5 0.67 14.73 4.43
C GLY A 5 1.78 15.55 3.77
N GLU A 6 2.65 16.20 4.54
CA GLU A 6 3.77 16.97 3.99
C GLU A 6 4.88 16.06 3.47
N PHE A 7 5.53 16.49 2.39
CA PHE A 7 6.69 15.79 1.84
C PHE A 7 7.84 15.79 2.85
N TRP A 8 8.53 14.65 3.00
CA TRP A 8 9.65 14.49 3.91
C TRP A 8 10.95 14.39 3.10
N PRO A 9 11.74 15.49 3.01
CA PRO A 9 12.97 15.51 2.24
C PRO A 9 13.94 14.39 2.63
N GLY A 10 14.45 13.68 1.61
CA GLY A 10 15.39 12.58 1.79
C GLY A 10 14.74 11.26 2.25
N GLN A 11 13.40 11.22 2.35
CA GLN A 11 12.67 10.02 2.70
C GLN A 11 11.84 9.46 1.51
N GLY A 12 11.84 10.11 0.34
CA GLY A 12 11.22 9.57 -0.87
C GLY A 12 9.69 9.65 -0.91
N GLY A 13 9.08 10.39 0.02
CA GLY A 13 7.63 10.49 0.12
C GLY A 13 7.13 11.42 1.23
N HIS A 14 5.83 11.34 1.49
CA HIS A 14 5.10 12.13 2.46
C HIS A 14 5.02 11.43 3.81
N ASN A 15 4.93 12.21 4.89
CA ASN A 15 4.67 11.68 6.22
C ASN A 15 3.23 11.17 6.32
N GLY A 16 3.06 9.84 6.32
CA GLY A 16 1.76 9.16 6.49
C GLY A 16 1.36 8.97 7.95
N GLY A 17 2.24 9.30 8.90
CA GLY A 17 2.00 9.21 10.34
C GLY A 17 2.68 8.03 11.04
N LEU A 18 2.64 8.06 12.37
CA LEU A 18 3.22 7.05 13.24
C LEU A 18 2.32 5.81 13.29
N VAL A 19 2.90 4.66 12.97
CA VAL A 19 2.30 3.34 13.18
C VAL A 19 2.90 2.75 14.46
N ALA A 20 2.04 2.47 15.45
CA ALA A 20 2.47 1.81 16.68
C ALA A 20 3.01 0.41 16.39
N ALA A 21 3.95 -0.05 17.24
CA ALA A 21 4.47 -1.41 17.18
C ALA A 21 3.31 -2.43 17.28
N HIS A 22 3.38 -3.49 16.47
CA HIS A 22 2.36 -4.53 16.46
C HIS A 22 2.93 -5.87 15.99
N GLY A 23 2.65 -6.94 16.74
CA GLY A 23 3.28 -8.23 16.49
C GLY A 23 4.80 -8.11 16.48
N ASN A 24 5.42 -8.52 15.38
CA ASN A 24 6.87 -8.44 15.18
C ASN A 24 7.32 -7.18 14.43
N VAL A 25 6.42 -6.23 14.13
CA VAL A 25 6.74 -4.98 13.44
C VAL A 25 6.96 -3.89 14.48
N ALA A 26 8.18 -3.35 14.53
CA ALA A 26 8.52 -2.22 15.39
C ALA A 26 7.76 -0.94 14.97
N ALA A 27 7.64 0.01 15.90
CA ALA A 27 7.04 1.30 15.61
C ALA A 27 7.80 2.01 14.49
N HIS A 28 7.07 2.63 13.57
CA HIS A 28 7.65 3.27 12.40
C HIS A 28 6.74 4.38 11.89
N TYR A 29 7.32 5.31 11.14
CA TYR A 29 6.53 6.18 10.27
C TYR A 29 6.21 5.46 8.97
N LEU A 30 4.96 5.55 8.55
CA LEU A 30 4.57 5.16 7.20
C LEU A 30 4.92 6.30 6.25
N ILE A 31 5.76 6.03 5.26
CA ILE A 31 6.11 7.00 4.22
C ILE A 31 5.27 6.68 2.99
N ILE A 32 4.46 7.64 2.54
CA ILE A 32 3.58 7.50 1.37
C ILE A 32 4.34 8.00 0.14
N ALA A 33 4.45 7.21 -0.92
CA ALA A 33 5.14 7.62 -2.14
C ALA A 33 4.59 8.95 -2.70
N ALA A 34 5.46 9.76 -3.29
CA ALA A 34 5.09 11.08 -3.83
C ALA A 34 4.05 11.02 -4.96
N LYS A 35 3.96 9.89 -5.66
CA LYS A 35 3.01 9.68 -6.77
C LYS A 35 2.48 8.26 -6.80
N ASP A 36 1.33 8.10 -7.44
CA ASP A 36 0.88 6.77 -7.84
C ASP A 36 1.79 6.21 -8.93
N VAL A 37 1.84 4.87 -9.04
CA VAL A 37 2.64 4.15 -10.05
C VAL A 37 1.76 3.50 -11.13
N GLY A 38 0.60 4.10 -11.39
CA GLY A 38 -0.35 3.64 -12.40
C GLY A 38 -1.41 2.69 -11.86
N SER A 39 -2.24 2.19 -12.77
CA SER A 39 -3.28 1.20 -12.49
C SER A 39 -2.84 -0.18 -12.94
N HIS A 40 -2.93 -1.15 -12.06
CA HIS A 40 -2.42 -2.51 -12.27
C HIS A 40 -3.42 -3.54 -11.76
N GLU A 41 -3.45 -4.70 -12.40
CA GLU A 41 -4.14 -5.85 -11.84
C GLU A 41 -3.50 -6.29 -10.52
N TRP A 42 -4.32 -6.79 -9.60
CA TRP A 42 -3.80 -7.41 -8.39
C TRP A 42 -3.06 -8.72 -8.72
N GLY A 43 -3.54 -9.47 -9.72
CA GLY A 43 -2.87 -10.65 -10.28
C GLY A 43 -3.29 -11.99 -9.68
N GLU A 44 -2.84 -13.09 -10.28
CA GLU A 44 -3.12 -14.49 -9.89
C GLU A 44 -4.56 -14.79 -9.47
N ARG A 45 -5.51 -14.41 -10.34
CA ARG A 45 -6.92 -14.76 -10.14
C ARG A 45 -7.11 -16.28 -10.23
N GLY A 46 -7.82 -16.86 -9.26
CA GLY A 46 -8.09 -18.29 -9.17
C GLY A 46 -7.20 -19.03 -8.17
N SER A 47 -6.19 -18.36 -7.60
CA SER A 47 -5.26 -18.94 -6.62
C SER A 47 -5.29 -18.17 -5.30
N GLU A 48 -5.26 -18.91 -4.19
CA GLU A 48 -5.01 -18.34 -2.86
C GLU A 48 -3.52 -18.02 -2.71
N SER A 49 -3.22 -16.91 -2.05
CA SER A 49 -1.89 -16.47 -1.65
C SER A 49 -1.82 -16.45 -0.12
N GLN A 50 -0.62 -16.44 0.46
CA GLN A 50 -0.47 -16.22 1.90
C GLN A 50 -0.50 -14.73 2.30
N ALA A 51 -0.65 -13.81 1.34
CA ALA A 51 -0.68 -12.36 1.53
C ALA A 51 -2.03 -11.89 2.14
N THR A 52 -2.33 -12.33 3.35
CA THR A 52 -3.64 -12.13 4.02
C THR A 52 -3.57 -11.15 5.20
N SER A 53 -2.39 -10.63 5.53
CA SER A 53 -2.24 -9.69 6.64
C SER A 53 -2.98 -8.39 6.34
N LYS A 54 -3.77 -7.91 7.30
CA LYS A 54 -4.43 -6.60 7.18
C LYS A 54 -3.52 -5.44 7.53
N ARG A 55 -2.41 -5.67 8.22
CA ARG A 55 -1.56 -4.61 8.81
C ARG A 55 -0.12 -4.64 8.32
N ASP A 56 0.32 -5.73 7.72
CA ASP A 56 1.69 -5.91 7.27
C ASP A 56 1.78 -6.00 5.74
N GLY A 57 1.75 -4.84 5.08
CA GLY A 57 1.83 -4.79 3.62
C GLY A 57 3.19 -5.20 3.09
N PHE A 58 4.26 -5.02 3.87
CA PHE A 58 5.59 -5.48 3.48
C PHE A 58 5.64 -7.00 3.38
N ALA A 59 5.20 -7.71 4.43
CA ALA A 59 5.17 -9.18 4.42
C ALA A 59 4.25 -9.71 3.31
N ASN A 60 3.08 -9.12 3.12
CA ASN A 60 2.20 -9.47 2.01
C ASN A 60 2.89 -9.26 0.65
N THR A 61 3.51 -8.10 0.44
CA THR A 61 4.16 -7.77 -0.84
C THR A 61 5.29 -8.75 -1.12
N VAL A 62 6.11 -9.11 -0.13
CA VAL A 62 7.14 -10.14 -0.27
C VAL A 62 6.53 -11.46 -0.76
N THR A 63 5.43 -11.93 -0.17
CA THR A 63 4.71 -13.12 -0.66
C THR A 63 4.21 -12.93 -2.09
N LEU A 64 3.64 -11.78 -2.42
CA LEU A 64 3.14 -11.51 -3.78
C LEU A 64 4.27 -11.41 -4.82
N MET A 65 5.51 -11.13 -4.43
CA MET A 65 6.63 -11.12 -5.36
C MET A 65 7.04 -12.52 -5.85
N GLU A 66 6.57 -13.59 -5.20
CA GLU A 66 6.76 -14.98 -5.63
C GLU A 66 5.92 -15.35 -6.87
N GLY A 67 4.90 -14.54 -7.16
CA GLY A 67 3.90 -14.80 -8.19
C GLY A 67 3.79 -13.70 -9.25
N ASP A 68 2.75 -13.80 -10.08
CA ASP A 68 2.40 -12.77 -11.06
C ASP A 68 1.40 -11.75 -10.52
N HIS A 69 1.92 -10.82 -9.72
CA HIS A 69 1.17 -9.73 -9.10
C HIS A 69 1.65 -8.35 -9.60
N PRO A 70 1.11 -7.84 -10.72
CA PRO A 70 1.55 -6.57 -11.31
C PRO A 70 1.50 -5.39 -10.35
N ALA A 71 0.44 -5.26 -9.53
CA ALA A 71 0.32 -4.20 -8.54
C ALA A 71 1.44 -4.23 -7.48
N ALA A 72 1.81 -5.42 -6.99
CA ALA A 72 2.91 -5.59 -6.05
C ALA A 72 4.26 -5.27 -6.70
N LYS A 73 4.50 -5.78 -7.92
CA LYS A 73 5.72 -5.50 -8.69
C LYS A 73 5.88 -4.01 -9.00
N ALA A 74 4.79 -3.31 -9.36
CA ALA A 74 4.80 -1.89 -9.61
C ALA A 74 5.14 -1.08 -8.34
N ALA A 75 4.64 -1.51 -7.17
CA ALA A 75 4.97 -0.87 -5.91
C ALA A 75 6.43 -1.09 -5.50
N THR A 76 6.92 -2.32 -5.61
CA THR A 76 8.31 -2.68 -5.30
C THR A 76 9.31 -2.02 -6.25
N GLY A 77 8.93 -1.81 -7.52
CA GLY A 77 9.78 -1.14 -8.50
C GLY A 77 9.89 0.38 -8.33
N TYR A 78 9.16 0.97 -7.38
CA TYR A 78 9.24 2.41 -7.12
C TYR A 78 10.47 2.75 -6.27
N THR A 79 11.29 3.68 -6.77
CA THR A 79 12.45 4.22 -6.05
C THR A 79 12.33 5.73 -5.91
N ALA A 80 12.71 6.29 -4.77
CA ALA A 80 12.74 7.74 -4.55
C ALA A 80 13.74 8.13 -3.46
N ASP A 81 14.43 9.25 -3.63
CA ASP A 81 15.44 9.77 -2.70
C ASP A 81 16.49 8.73 -2.25
N GLY A 82 16.87 7.81 -3.14
CA GLY A 82 17.82 6.74 -2.84
C GLY A 82 17.25 5.56 -2.04
N HIS A 83 15.94 5.52 -1.79
CA HIS A 83 15.23 4.38 -1.19
C HIS A 83 14.57 3.51 -2.27
N ASP A 84 14.65 2.20 -2.11
CA ASP A 84 14.12 1.15 -3.00
C ASP A 84 13.27 0.10 -2.27
N ASN A 85 12.98 0.32 -0.99
CA ASN A 85 12.25 -0.60 -0.11
C ASN A 85 10.75 -0.28 -0.01
N PHE A 86 10.15 0.20 -1.10
CA PHE A 86 8.71 0.47 -1.18
C PHE A 86 7.93 -0.84 -1.41
N TYR A 87 6.67 -0.86 -0.97
CA TYR A 87 5.78 -2.01 -1.07
C TYR A 87 4.32 -1.59 -1.25
N LEU A 88 3.48 -2.55 -1.61
CA LEU A 88 2.04 -2.34 -1.75
C LEU A 88 1.40 -2.38 -0.35
N PRO A 89 0.76 -1.29 0.13
CA PRO A 89 0.23 -1.20 1.50
C PRO A 89 -0.82 -2.29 1.77
N ALA A 90 -0.88 -2.80 2.99
CA ALA A 90 -1.99 -3.64 3.44
C ALA A 90 -3.26 -2.80 3.64
N ALA A 91 -4.40 -3.50 3.76
CA ALA A 91 -5.73 -2.89 3.89
C ALA A 91 -5.81 -1.83 5.02
N ALA A 92 -5.25 -2.11 6.19
CA ALA A 92 -5.24 -1.14 7.30
C ALA A 92 -4.17 -0.05 7.15
N GLU A 93 -3.08 -0.28 6.40
CA GLU A 93 -2.12 0.77 6.07
C GLU A 93 -2.75 1.79 5.10
N LEU A 94 -3.58 1.36 4.14
CA LEU A 94 -4.38 2.30 3.33
C LEU A 94 -5.37 3.10 4.19
N TYR A 95 -6.03 2.46 5.15
CA TYR A 95 -6.92 3.19 6.07
C TYR A 95 -6.17 4.19 6.93
N HIS A 96 -4.95 3.86 7.36
CA HIS A 96 -4.06 4.79 8.04
C HIS A 96 -3.74 6.01 7.17
N CYS A 97 -3.44 5.80 5.88
CA CYS A 97 -3.26 6.90 4.93
C CYS A 97 -4.51 7.76 4.79
N TRP A 98 -5.71 7.17 4.75
CA TRP A 98 -6.96 7.93 4.66
C TRP A 98 -7.25 8.75 5.92
N LEU A 99 -6.91 8.24 7.11
CA LEU A 99 -7.07 8.98 8.36
C LEU A 99 -6.13 10.19 8.45
N ASN A 100 -4.90 10.04 7.95
CA ASN A 100 -3.81 10.99 8.22
C ASN A 100 -3.48 11.92 7.05
N ALA A 101 -3.63 11.46 5.81
CA ALA A 101 -3.25 12.20 4.61
C ALA A 101 -4.17 11.85 3.41
N PRO A 102 -5.50 11.98 3.55
CA PRO A 102 -6.45 11.57 2.51
C PRO A 102 -6.30 12.36 1.22
N ASP A 103 -5.83 13.61 1.29
CA ASP A 103 -5.71 14.54 0.14
C ASP A 103 -4.58 14.15 -0.82
N LEU A 104 -3.68 13.26 -0.41
CA LEU A 104 -2.64 12.72 -1.28
C LEU A 104 -3.19 11.72 -2.31
N PHE A 105 -4.42 11.25 -2.14
CA PHE A 105 -5.04 10.19 -2.93
C PHE A 105 -6.18 10.75 -3.78
N ALA A 106 -6.26 10.27 -5.01
CA ALA A 106 -7.33 10.64 -5.93
C ALA A 106 -8.69 10.16 -5.40
N LYS A 107 -9.72 10.97 -5.65
CA LYS A 107 -11.08 10.78 -5.12
C LYS A 107 -12.04 10.13 -6.12
N ASP A 108 -11.64 10.04 -7.38
CA ASP A 108 -12.40 9.45 -8.50
C ASP A 108 -11.98 8.00 -8.79
N THR A 109 -11.22 7.36 -7.90
CA THR A 109 -10.64 6.04 -8.14
C THR A 109 -10.48 5.21 -6.86
N TRP A 110 -10.00 3.97 -7.03
CA TRP A 110 -9.77 3.00 -5.98
C TRP A 110 -8.31 2.57 -5.92
N TYR A 111 -7.84 2.24 -4.73
CA TYR A 111 -6.46 1.86 -4.46
C TYR A 111 -6.35 0.41 -4.01
N TRP A 112 -5.51 -0.37 -4.67
CA TRP A 112 -5.23 -1.74 -4.26
C TRP A 112 -4.50 -1.78 -2.92
N SER A 113 -4.90 -2.72 -2.06
CA SER A 113 -4.05 -3.20 -0.98
C SER A 113 -3.33 -4.49 -1.38
N SER A 114 -2.28 -4.85 -0.66
CA SER A 114 -1.63 -6.17 -0.77
C SER A 114 -2.38 -7.28 -0.03
N THR A 115 -3.49 -6.97 0.65
CA THR A 115 -4.25 -7.96 1.40
C THR A 115 -5.22 -8.70 0.48
N GLN A 116 -5.01 -10.00 0.32
CA GLN A 116 -5.94 -10.88 -0.37
C GLN A 116 -7.18 -11.14 0.49
N ARG A 117 -8.35 -11.20 -0.16
CA ARG A 117 -9.58 -11.71 0.46
C ARG A 117 -9.70 -13.22 0.18
N SER A 118 -9.62 -13.61 -1.08
CA SER A 118 -9.78 -14.99 -1.55
C SER A 118 -9.04 -15.22 -2.85
N ALA A 119 -9.16 -16.43 -3.40
CA ALA A 119 -8.65 -16.81 -4.70
C ALA A 119 -9.04 -15.84 -5.83
N HIS A 120 -10.19 -15.18 -5.73
CA HIS A 120 -10.71 -14.28 -6.78
C HIS A 120 -10.68 -12.80 -6.43
N LEU A 121 -10.55 -12.45 -5.15
CA LEU A 121 -10.79 -11.09 -4.66
C LEU A 121 -9.63 -10.58 -3.79
N ALA A 122 -9.32 -9.30 -3.90
CA ALA A 122 -8.40 -8.61 -3.00
C ALA A 122 -9.06 -7.35 -2.41
N PHE A 123 -8.55 -6.85 -1.29
CA PHE A 123 -9.07 -5.63 -0.67
C PHE A 123 -8.57 -4.38 -1.38
N TYR A 124 -9.45 -3.39 -1.52
CA TYR A 124 -9.13 -2.06 -2.01
C TYR A 124 -9.75 -0.99 -1.11
N MET A 125 -9.32 0.26 -1.28
CA MET A 125 -9.88 1.41 -0.59
C MET A 125 -10.34 2.51 -1.55
N TYR A 126 -11.51 3.10 -1.26
CA TYR A 126 -11.99 4.33 -1.89
C TYR A 126 -11.74 5.53 -0.97
N PHE A 127 -10.96 6.51 -1.43
CA PHE A 127 -10.44 7.59 -0.57
C PHE A 127 -11.36 8.80 -0.38
N ASP A 128 -12.43 8.92 -1.17
CA ASP A 128 -13.43 9.98 -1.01
C ASP A 128 -14.40 9.63 0.13
N GLY A 129 -14.97 8.43 0.10
CA GLY A 129 -15.88 7.94 1.15
C GLY A 129 -15.22 7.21 2.33
N GLY A 130 -13.94 6.82 2.21
CA GLY A 130 -13.20 6.14 3.29
C GLY A 130 -13.58 4.68 3.54
N PHE A 131 -14.31 4.04 2.64
CA PHE A 131 -14.69 2.63 2.80
C PHE A 131 -13.72 1.67 2.13
N GLN A 132 -13.63 0.47 2.69
CA GLN A 132 -12.87 -0.66 2.14
C GLN A 132 -13.82 -1.78 1.75
N LEU A 133 -13.61 -2.29 0.54
CA LEU A 133 -14.35 -3.42 -0.02
C LEU A 133 -13.35 -4.38 -0.68
N ASN A 134 -13.84 -5.32 -1.45
CA ASN A 134 -13.02 -6.23 -2.25
C ASN A 134 -13.52 -6.27 -3.69
N PHE A 135 -12.59 -6.48 -4.61
CA PHE A 135 -12.84 -6.42 -6.06
C PHE A 135 -12.09 -7.52 -6.79
N GLY A 136 -12.47 -7.75 -8.06
CA GLY A 136 -11.84 -8.74 -8.92
C GLY A 136 -10.35 -8.45 -9.11
N LYS A 137 -9.51 -9.48 -8.93
CA LYS A 137 -8.04 -9.33 -9.04
C LYS A 137 -7.56 -9.00 -10.46
N ASN A 138 -8.39 -9.22 -11.47
CA ASN A 138 -8.12 -8.98 -12.89
C ASN A 138 -8.48 -7.55 -13.34
N ASP A 139 -8.95 -6.70 -12.42
CA ASP A 139 -9.23 -5.30 -12.72
C ASP A 139 -8.05 -4.42 -12.30
N GLY A 140 -7.75 -3.42 -13.14
CA GLY A 140 -6.68 -2.46 -12.87
C GLY A 140 -7.12 -1.38 -11.89
N LEU A 141 -6.61 -1.40 -10.66
CA LEU A 141 -6.81 -0.31 -9.68
C LEU A 141 -5.48 0.41 -9.40
N ARG A 142 -5.57 1.61 -8.82
CA ARG A 142 -4.42 2.47 -8.59
C ARG A 142 -3.49 1.89 -7.53
N VAL A 143 -2.19 2.05 -7.75
CA VAL A 143 -1.16 1.67 -6.79
C VAL A 143 -0.46 2.92 -6.27
N ARG A 144 -0.49 3.12 -4.95
CA ARG A 144 0.31 4.11 -4.22
C ARG A 144 1.26 3.36 -3.29
N PRO A 145 2.56 3.29 -3.62
CA PRO A 145 3.53 2.57 -2.79
C PRO A 145 3.69 3.25 -1.43
N VAL A 146 4.05 2.46 -0.41
CA VAL A 146 4.44 2.97 0.91
C VAL A 146 5.76 2.31 1.33
N ARG A 147 6.46 2.90 2.31
CA ARG A 147 7.60 2.24 2.98
C ARG A 147 7.60 2.53 4.48
N ARG A 148 8.40 1.79 5.23
CA ARG A 148 8.59 2.00 6.67
C ARG A 148 9.85 2.79 6.94
N LEU A 149 9.75 3.78 7.82
CA LEU A 149 10.90 4.43 8.47
C LEU A 149 10.84 4.10 9.95
N PHE A 150 11.63 3.12 10.38
CA PHE A 150 11.70 2.69 11.78
C PHE A 150 12.30 3.77 12.68
N ILE A 151 11.88 3.78 13.94
CA ILE A 151 12.33 4.72 14.99
C ILE A 151 13.54 4.16 15.73
#